data_AF-A0A377WKM6-F1
#
_entry.id   AF-A0A377WKM6-F1
#
_cell.length_a   1.000
_cell.length_b   1.000
_cell.length_c   1.000
_cell.angle_alpha   90.00
_cell.angle_beta   90.00
_cell.angle_gamma   90.00
#
_symmetry.space_group_name_H-M   'P 1'
#
loop_
_entity.id
_entity.type
_entity.pdbx_description
1 polymer ?
#
loop_
_entity_poly.entity_id
_entity_poly.type
_entity_poly.pdbx_seq_one_letter_code
_entity_poly.pdbx_strand_id
1 'polypeptide(L)'
;MLDLPRDELVSFASAVTGRFRNPYIKHQLLSIALNGMTKYRTRILPQLLAGQKAHGALPPRLTFALAALIAFYRGEREGESYPVQDDADWISRYQTLWARHRDGQMSTRELVTAVLSVADHWQQDLSQIPGLVELVTADLDAILTCGMRDAVKPLC
;
A
#
# COMPACT_ATOMS: atom_id res chain seq x y z
N MET A 1 -12.72 -9.62 -10.24
CA MET A 1 -12.07 -10.92 -10.04
C MET A 1 -11.98 -11.58 -11.40
N LEU A 2 -10.86 -12.23 -11.75
CA LEU A 2 -10.81 -13.02 -12.98
C LEU A 2 -11.66 -14.27 -12.73
N ASP A 3 -12.75 -14.41 -13.48
CA ASP A 3 -13.64 -15.56 -13.39
C ASP A 3 -13.11 -16.67 -14.31
N LEU A 4 -12.10 -17.38 -13.81
CA LEU A 4 -11.40 -18.45 -14.51
C LEU A 4 -11.33 -19.69 -13.62
N PRO A 5 -11.27 -20.91 -14.19
CA PRO A 5 -10.98 -22.12 -13.44
C PRO A 5 -9.69 -22.01 -12.62
N ARG A 6 -9.64 -22.70 -11.48
CA ARG A 6 -8.50 -22.64 -10.55
C ARG A 6 -7.16 -22.93 -11.24
N ASP A 7 -7.12 -23.92 -12.12
CA ASP A 7 -5.88 -24.33 -12.81
C ASP A 7 -5.39 -23.24 -13.77
N GLU A 8 -6.31 -22.52 -14.42
CA GLU A 8 -5.99 -21.37 -15.27
C GLU A 8 -5.49 -20.18 -14.43
N LEU A 9 -6.08 -19.94 -13.26
CA LEU A 9 -5.60 -18.90 -12.34
C LEU A 9 -4.18 -19.21 -11.84
N VAL A 10 -3.89 -20.47 -11.51
CA VAL A 10 -2.55 -20.92 -11.08
C VAL A 10 -1.55 -20.77 -12.22
N SER A 11 -1.91 -21.19 -13.44
CA SER A 11 -1.07 -21.05 -14.63
C SER A 11 -0.78 -19.58 -14.94
N PHE A 12 -1.81 -18.73 -14.89
CA PHE A 12 -1.69 -17.30 -15.09
C PHE A 12 -0.78 -16.64 -14.04
N ALA A 13 -0.97 -16.97 -12.75
CA ALA A 13 -0.14 -16.47 -11.67
C ALA A 13 1.33 -16.89 -11.86
N SER A 14 1.58 -18.15 -12.22
CA SER A 14 2.92 -18.66 -12.51
C SER A 14 3.59 -17.91 -13.67
N ALA A 15 2.85 -17.67 -14.76
CA ALA A 15 3.34 -16.91 -15.90
C ALA A 15 3.63 -15.43 -15.55
N VAL A 16 2.81 -14.80 -14.72
CA VAL A 16 3.07 -13.46 -14.17
C VAL A 16 4.37 -13.46 -13.36
N THR A 17 4.53 -14.40 -12.42
CA THR A 17 5.75 -14.53 -11.60
C THR A 17 6.98 -14.78 -12.46
N GLY A 18 6.88 -15.62 -13.49
CA GLY A 18 7.95 -15.90 -14.44
C GLY A 18 8.44 -14.63 -15.15
N ARG A 19 7.52 -13.75 -15.56
CA ARG A 19 7.88 -12.45 -16.19
C ARG A 19 8.65 -11.54 -15.25
N PHE A 20 8.26 -11.44 -13.98
CA PHE A 20 8.97 -10.62 -12.99
C PHE A 20 10.33 -11.19 -12.58
N ARG A 21 10.56 -12.50 -12.76
CA ARG A 21 11.83 -13.16 -12.49
C ARG A 21 12.82 -13.11 -13.66
N ASN A 22 12.43 -12.52 -14.79
CA ASN A 22 13.29 -12.48 -15.96
C ASN A 22 14.53 -11.60 -15.70
N PRO A 23 15.75 -12.18 -15.66
CA PRO A 23 16.98 -11.44 -15.31
C PRO A 23 17.42 -10.45 -16.40
N TYR A 24 16.89 -10.57 -17.62
CA TYR A 24 17.21 -9.70 -18.74
C TYR A 24 16.36 -8.43 -18.76
N ILE A 25 15.28 -8.36 -17.98
CA ILE A 25 14.43 -7.18 -17.88
C ILE A 25 14.83 -6.39 -16.62
N LYS A 26 15.35 -5.19 -16.83
CA LYS A 26 15.62 -4.25 -15.73
C LYS A 26 14.33 -3.52 -15.38
N HIS A 27 13.63 -3.99 -14.35
CA HIS A 27 12.45 -3.33 -13.82
C HIS A 27 12.83 -2.06 -13.04
N GLN A 28 12.49 -0.90 -13.58
CA GLN A 28 12.65 0.38 -12.88
C GLN A 28 11.56 0.51 -11.80
N LEU A 29 11.87 0.11 -10.56
CA LEU A 29 10.90 0.07 -9.46
C LEU A 29 10.24 1.42 -9.19
N LEU A 30 11.00 2.52 -9.27
CA LEU A 30 10.44 3.88 -9.14
C LEU A 30 9.43 4.20 -10.25
N SER A 31 9.70 3.79 -11.50
CA SER A 31 8.74 3.93 -12.61
C SER A 31 7.49 3.06 -12.41
N ILE A 32 7.63 1.89 -11.78
CA ILE A 32 6.50 1.05 -11.41
C ILE A 32 5.68 1.73 -10.29
N ALA A 33 6.33 2.40 -9.34
CA ALA A 33 5.69 3.08 -8.22
C ALA A 33 5.01 4.40 -8.60
N LEU A 34 5.35 5.01 -9.74
CA LEU A 34 4.73 6.24 -10.27
C LEU A 34 3.20 6.22 -10.15
N ASN A 35 2.58 7.27 -9.64
CA ASN A 35 1.13 7.39 -9.46
C ASN A 35 0.54 6.28 -8.55
N GLY A 36 1.27 5.96 -7.48
CA GLY A 36 0.96 4.87 -6.56
C GLY A 36 -0.41 5.01 -5.90
N MET A 37 -0.81 6.24 -5.53
CA MET A 37 -2.11 6.50 -4.91
C MET A 37 -3.27 6.16 -5.85
N THR A 38 -3.20 6.62 -7.10
CA THR A 38 -4.21 6.32 -8.13
C THR A 38 -4.19 4.85 -8.54
N LYS A 39 -3.01 4.22 -8.62
CA LYS A 39 -2.88 2.78 -8.90
C LYS A 39 -3.53 1.93 -7.81
N TYR A 40 -3.31 2.25 -6.53
CA TYR A 40 -3.91 1.50 -5.44
C TYR A 40 -5.44 1.60 -5.50
N ARG A 41 -5.97 2.83 -5.63
CA ARG A 41 -7.41 3.09 -5.74
C ARG A 41 -8.06 2.32 -6.89
N THR A 42 -7.43 2.30 -8.06
CA THR A 42 -8.06 1.73 -9.26
C THR A 42 -7.84 0.21 -9.39
N ARG A 43 -6.75 -0.33 -8.82
CA ARG A 43 -6.36 -1.74 -9.02
C ARG A 43 -6.53 -2.62 -7.80
N ILE A 44 -6.33 -2.08 -6.59
CA ILE A 44 -6.26 -2.87 -5.36
C ILE A 44 -7.50 -2.66 -4.49
N LEU A 45 -7.93 -1.40 -4.31
CA LEU A 45 -9.07 -1.07 -3.47
C LEU A 45 -10.35 -1.85 -3.83
N PRO A 46 -10.73 -2.06 -5.11
CA PRO A 46 -11.91 -2.86 -5.44
C PRO A 46 -11.81 -4.30 -4.94
N GLN A 47 -10.61 -4.90 -4.96
CA GLN A 47 -10.39 -6.26 -4.45
C GLN A 47 -10.39 -6.30 -2.92
N LEU A 48 -9.84 -5.28 -2.25
CA LEU A 48 -9.90 -5.17 -0.80
C LEU A 48 -11.35 -5.12 -0.31
N LEU A 49 -12.18 -4.25 -0.90
CA LEU A 49 -13.59 -4.10 -0.54
C LEU A 49 -14.42 -5.35 -0.88
N ALA A 50 -14.18 -5.95 -2.06
CA ALA A 50 -14.85 -7.19 -2.44
C ALA A 50 -14.48 -8.35 -1.50
N GLY A 51 -13.20 -8.48 -1.14
CA GLY A 51 -12.73 -9.49 -0.20
C GLY A 51 -13.33 -9.32 1.19
N GLN A 52 -13.39 -8.09 1.70
CA GLN A 52 -14.05 -7.79 2.96
C GLN A 52 -15.54 -8.15 2.93
N LYS A 53 -16.25 -7.77 1.87
CA LYS A 53 -17.67 -8.07 1.72
C LYS A 53 -17.94 -9.58 1.62
N ALA A 54 -17.08 -10.32 0.93
CA ALA A 54 -17.26 -11.75 0.69
C ALA A 54 -16.93 -12.62 1.92
N HIS A 55 -15.91 -12.23 2.70
CA HIS A 55 -15.38 -13.06 3.79
C HIS A 55 -15.59 -12.48 5.19
N GLY A 56 -16.12 -11.25 5.29
CA GLY A 56 -16.27 -10.53 6.55
C GLY A 56 -14.94 -10.07 7.17
N ALA A 57 -13.82 -10.26 6.48
CA ALA A 57 -12.48 -9.97 6.98
C ALA A 57 -11.64 -9.22 5.93
N LEU A 58 -10.80 -8.30 6.40
CA LEU A 58 -9.89 -7.54 5.53
C LEU A 58 -8.77 -8.45 5.00
N PRO A 59 -8.52 -8.49 3.67
CA PRO A 59 -7.43 -9.30 3.12
C PRO A 59 -6.06 -8.76 3.56
N PRO A 60 -5.26 -9.50 4.35
CA PRO A 60 -4.08 -8.96 5.03
C PRO A 60 -2.98 -8.50 4.07
N ARG A 61 -2.81 -9.20 2.94
CA ARG A 61 -1.85 -8.81 1.91
C ARG A 61 -2.21 -7.49 1.23
N LEU A 62 -3.51 -7.16 1.12
CA LEU A 62 -3.96 -5.93 0.48
C LEU A 62 -3.86 -4.75 1.45
N THR A 63 -4.20 -4.95 2.73
CA THR A 63 -3.99 -3.92 3.76
C THR A 63 -2.51 -3.61 3.97
N PHE A 64 -1.66 -4.64 3.98
CA PHE A 64 -0.21 -4.43 4.05
C PHE A 64 0.32 -3.65 2.85
N ALA A 65 -0.20 -3.89 1.65
CA ALA A 65 0.17 -3.10 0.47
C ALA A 65 -0.20 -1.62 0.62
N LEU A 66 -1.27 -1.29 1.33
CA LEU A 66 -1.64 0.10 1.64
C LEU A 66 -0.67 0.72 2.67
N ALA A 67 -0.32 -0.01 3.72
CA ALA A 67 0.68 0.43 4.68
C ALA A 67 2.05 0.63 4.04
N ALA A 68 2.48 -0.29 3.17
CA ALA A 68 3.71 -0.17 2.38
C ALA A 68 3.68 1.01 1.42
N LEU A 69 2.52 1.34 0.83
CA LEU A 69 2.35 2.56 0.03
C LEU A 69 2.55 3.80 0.90
N ILE A 70 1.90 3.89 2.06
CA ILE A 70 2.06 5.01 2.99
C ILE A 70 3.53 5.18 3.41
N ALA A 71 4.21 4.07 3.76
CA ALA A 71 5.63 4.06 4.08
C ALA A 71 6.50 4.51 2.89
N PHE A 72 6.17 4.09 1.67
CA PHE A 72 6.90 4.49 0.46
C PHE A 72 6.86 6.00 0.23
N TYR A 73 5.76 6.67 0.55
CA TYR A 73 5.62 8.13 0.39
C TYR A 73 6.38 8.92 1.45
N ARG A 74 7.00 8.27 2.43
CA ARG A 74 8.01 8.91 3.29
C ARG A 74 9.22 9.39 2.48
N GLY A 75 9.49 8.76 1.32
CA GLY A 75 10.54 9.17 0.40
C GLY A 75 11.96 8.89 0.92
N GLU A 76 12.10 8.05 1.93
CA GLU A 76 13.37 7.73 2.57
C GLU A 76 13.44 6.25 2.98
N ARG A 77 14.56 5.61 2.66
CA ARG A 77 14.89 4.24 3.04
C ARG A 77 16.32 4.19 3.55
N GLU A 78 16.50 3.73 4.80
CA GLU A 78 17.82 3.56 5.42
C GLU A 78 18.67 4.85 5.41
N GLY A 79 18.03 6.01 5.61
CA GLY A 79 18.70 7.32 5.56
C GLY A 79 18.90 7.87 4.14
N GLU A 80 18.59 7.10 3.09
CA GLU A 80 18.69 7.55 1.71
C GLU A 80 17.33 8.02 1.17
N SER A 81 17.28 9.27 0.71
CA SER A 81 16.10 9.82 0.05
C SER A 81 15.98 9.35 -1.39
N TYR A 82 14.74 9.13 -1.85
CA TYR A 82 14.43 8.81 -3.23
C TYR A 82 13.25 9.63 -3.76
N PRO A 83 13.18 9.88 -5.08
CA PRO A 83 12.13 10.71 -5.66
C PRO A 83 10.81 9.92 -5.73
N VAL A 84 9.86 10.27 -4.88
CA VAL A 84 8.46 9.84 -5.02
C VAL A 84 7.84 10.63 -6.17
N GLN A 85 7.16 9.93 -7.09
CA GLN A 85 6.52 10.54 -8.26
C GLN A 85 5.01 10.24 -8.23
N ASP A 86 4.22 11.29 -8.01
CA ASP A 86 2.76 11.29 -8.05
C ASP A 86 2.29 12.74 -8.26
N ASP A 87 0.98 12.96 -8.26
CA ASP A 87 0.39 14.30 -8.31
C ASP A 87 0.92 15.19 -7.16
N ALA A 88 1.13 16.48 -7.46
CA ALA A 88 1.77 17.42 -6.53
C ALA A 88 1.07 17.50 -5.17
N ASP A 89 -0.26 17.38 -5.16
CA ASP A 89 -1.07 17.38 -3.95
C ASP A 89 -0.74 16.20 -3.03
N TRP A 90 -0.46 15.01 -3.59
CA TRP A 90 -0.03 13.85 -2.81
C TRP A 90 1.37 14.05 -2.25
N ILE A 91 2.29 14.57 -3.06
CA ILE A 91 3.66 14.84 -2.61
C ILE A 91 3.66 15.82 -1.43
N SER A 92 2.97 16.96 -1.57
CA SER A 92 2.87 17.98 -0.53
C SER A 92 2.17 17.46 0.75
N ARG A 93 1.07 16.71 0.57
CA ARG A 93 0.34 16.11 1.69
C ARG A 93 1.21 15.15 2.48
N TYR A 94 1.88 14.20 1.82
CA TYR A 94 2.72 13.24 2.52
C TYR A 94 3.95 13.88 3.16
N GLN A 95 4.55 14.89 2.53
CA GLN A 95 5.63 15.67 3.16
C GLN A 95 5.16 16.29 4.48
N THR A 96 3.97 16.87 4.51
CA THR A 96 3.39 17.47 5.72
C THR A 96 3.08 16.41 6.79
N LEU A 97 2.43 15.31 6.40
CA LEU A 97 2.06 14.24 7.33
C LEU A 97 3.28 13.57 7.96
N TRP A 98 4.27 13.22 7.14
CA TRP A 98 5.50 12.59 7.64
C TRP A 98 6.36 13.55 8.46
N ALA A 99 6.35 14.86 8.18
CA ALA A 99 7.02 15.84 9.03
C ALA A 99 6.39 15.89 10.42
N ARG A 100 5.07 15.99 10.51
CA ARG A 100 4.36 15.99 11.81
C ARG A 100 4.58 14.69 12.58
N HIS A 101 4.61 13.54 11.89
CA HIS A 101 4.89 12.25 12.52
C HIS A 101 6.31 12.19 13.09
N ARG A 102 7.31 12.56 12.30
CA ARG A 102 8.72 12.61 12.72
C ARG A 102 8.94 13.55 13.90
N ASP A 103 8.26 14.70 13.91
CA ASP A 103 8.40 15.72 14.95
C ASP A 103 7.57 15.37 16.21
N GLY A 104 6.95 14.19 16.27
CA GLY A 104 6.15 13.72 17.41
C GLY A 104 4.81 14.43 17.59
N GLN A 105 4.36 15.19 16.58
CA GLN A 105 3.11 15.94 16.57
C GLN A 105 1.92 15.14 16.01
N MET A 106 2.16 13.90 15.58
CA MET A 106 1.19 13.01 14.97
C MET A 106 1.59 11.56 15.22
N SER A 107 0.67 10.75 15.71
CA SER A 107 0.83 9.30 15.82
C SER A 107 0.73 8.59 14.46
N THR A 108 1.24 7.36 14.36
CA THR A 108 1.07 6.54 13.15
C THR A 108 -0.42 6.37 12.78
N ARG A 109 -1.28 6.19 13.79
CA ARG A 109 -2.73 6.06 13.59
C ARG A 109 -3.36 7.31 12.99
N GLU A 110 -2.98 8.50 13.46
CA GLU A 110 -3.47 9.77 12.90
C GLU A 110 -2.99 9.98 11.47
N LEU A 111 -1.73 9.62 11.17
CA LEU A 111 -1.20 9.64 9.80
C LEU A 111 -2.01 8.74 8.88
N VAL A 112 -2.22 7.48 9.27
CA VAL A 112 -3.03 6.52 8.51
C VAL A 112 -4.45 7.04 8.33
N THR A 113 -5.09 7.52 9.40
CA THR A 113 -6.44 8.07 9.34
C THR A 113 -6.53 9.23 8.35
N ALA A 114 -5.59 10.17 8.39
CA ALA A 114 -5.55 11.33 7.51
C ALA A 114 -5.37 10.98 6.02
N VAL A 115 -4.70 9.86 5.71
CA VAL A 115 -4.59 9.34 4.35
C VAL A 115 -5.88 8.63 3.93
N LEU A 116 -6.43 7.78 4.79
CA LEU A 116 -7.61 6.96 4.48
C LEU A 116 -8.90 7.79 4.40
N SER A 117 -8.96 8.95 5.05
CA SER A 117 -10.15 9.81 5.06
C SER A 117 -10.27 10.76 3.86
N VAL A 118 -9.36 10.71 2.88
CA VAL A 118 -9.39 11.56 1.68
C VAL A 118 -10.45 11.04 0.70
N ALA A 119 -11.72 11.31 0.99
CA ALA A 119 -12.87 10.80 0.24
C ALA A 119 -12.85 11.18 -1.25
N ASP A 120 -12.41 12.39 -1.59
CA ASP A 120 -12.31 12.85 -2.99
C ASP A 120 -11.41 11.94 -3.84
N HIS A 121 -10.33 11.43 -3.23
CA HIS A 121 -9.50 10.43 -3.89
C HIS A 121 -10.19 9.07 -3.84
N TRP A 122 -10.43 8.53 -2.64
CA TRP A 122 -10.87 7.15 -2.46
C TRP A 122 -12.29 6.84 -2.93
N GLN A 123 -13.07 7.86 -3.31
CA GLN A 123 -14.51 7.82 -3.63
C GLN A 123 -15.41 7.44 -2.44
N GLN A 124 -14.83 7.33 -1.26
CA GLN A 124 -15.48 7.11 0.03
C GLN A 124 -14.45 7.39 1.14
N ASP A 125 -14.91 7.63 2.37
CA ASP A 125 -14.00 7.68 3.51
C ASP A 125 -13.63 6.26 3.96
N LEU A 126 -12.38 5.83 3.67
CA LEU A 126 -11.91 4.50 4.04
C LEU A 126 -11.70 4.35 5.55
N SER A 127 -11.58 5.45 6.30
CA SER A 127 -11.46 5.38 7.76
C SER A 127 -12.73 4.88 8.44
N GLN A 128 -13.87 4.93 7.74
CA GLN A 128 -15.15 4.38 8.20
C GLN A 128 -15.24 2.85 8.04
N ILE A 129 -14.26 2.22 7.38
CA ILE A 129 -14.25 0.76 7.20
C ILE A 129 -13.77 0.11 8.51
N PRO A 130 -14.60 -0.72 9.17
CA PRO A 130 -14.24 -1.29 10.47
C PRO A 130 -12.95 -2.11 10.40
N GLY A 131 -12.00 -1.80 11.28
CA GLY A 131 -10.72 -2.51 11.41
C GLY A 131 -9.65 -2.08 10.41
N LEU A 132 -9.96 -1.26 9.40
CA LEU A 132 -9.01 -0.92 8.35
C LEU A 132 -7.90 0.00 8.85
N VAL A 133 -8.26 1.05 9.60
CA VAL A 133 -7.28 1.97 10.19
C VAL A 133 -6.38 1.22 11.17
N GLU A 134 -6.95 0.37 12.01
CA GLU A 134 -6.22 -0.45 12.98
C GLU A 134 -5.18 -1.33 12.29
N LEU A 135 -5.60 -2.08 11.28
CA LEU A 135 -4.75 -3.05 10.60
C LEU A 135 -3.63 -2.35 9.79
N VAL A 136 -3.97 -1.29 9.05
CA VAL A 136 -2.97 -0.51 8.29
C VAL A 136 -2.00 0.21 9.23
N THR A 137 -2.45 0.67 10.39
CA THR A 137 -1.57 1.24 11.42
C THR A 137 -0.58 0.19 11.94
N ALA A 138 -1.08 -0.99 12.30
CA ALA A 138 -0.23 -2.08 12.80
C ALA A 138 0.81 -2.53 11.75
N ASP A 139 0.39 -2.67 10.48
CA ASP A 139 1.27 -3.01 9.38
C ASP A 139 2.33 -1.91 9.16
N LEU A 140 1.93 -0.63 9.24
CA LEU A 140 2.84 0.50 9.10
C LEU A 140 3.85 0.57 10.25
N ASP A 141 3.40 0.40 11.49
CA ASP A 141 4.29 0.34 12.67
C ASP A 141 5.29 -0.82 12.56
N ALA A 142 4.86 -1.99 12.08
CA ALA A 142 5.76 -3.11 11.80
C ALA A 142 6.83 -2.73 10.77
N ILE A 143 6.42 -2.12 9.64
CA ILE A 143 7.36 -1.65 8.61
C ILE A 143 8.37 -0.64 9.17
N LEU A 144 7.92 0.28 10.04
CA LEU A 144 8.75 1.31 10.62
C LEU A 144 9.72 0.78 11.70
N THR A 145 9.33 -0.25 12.44
CA THR A 145 10.09 -0.76 13.60
C THR A 145 11.05 -1.89 13.25
N CYS A 146 10.63 -2.89 12.47
CA CYS A 146 11.47 -4.02 12.07
C CYS A 146 11.90 -3.99 10.60
N GLY A 147 11.43 -3.02 9.83
CA GLY A 147 11.77 -2.87 8.42
C GLY A 147 10.91 -3.73 7.49
N MET A 148 10.83 -3.31 6.22
CA MET A 148 9.94 -3.91 5.22
C MET A 148 10.10 -5.43 5.05
N ARG A 149 11.35 -5.93 5.10
CA ARG A 149 11.63 -7.36 4.89
C ARG A 149 11.08 -8.23 6.01
N ASP A 150 11.16 -7.77 7.25
CA ASP A 150 10.66 -8.55 8.39
C ASP A 150 9.15 -8.39 8.55
N ALA A 151 8.63 -7.20 8.28
CA ALA A 151 7.20 -6.92 8.32
C ALA A 151 6.38 -7.74 7.31
N VAL A 152 6.94 -8.07 6.14
CA VAL A 152 6.21 -8.84 5.11
C VAL A 152 6.25 -10.36 5.34
N LYS A 153 7.24 -10.90 6.07
CA LYS A 153 7.43 -12.35 6.26
C LYS A 153 6.18 -13.12 6.74
N PRO A 154 5.37 -12.61 7.69
CA PRO A 154 4.16 -13.31 8.14
C PRO A 154 3.09 -13.48 7.07
N LEU A 155 3.21 -12.76 5.95
CA LEU A 155 2.26 -12.75 4.84
C LEU A 155 2.69 -13.64 3.67
N CYS A 156 3.94 -14.13 3.67
CA CYS A 156 4.54 -14.89 2.57
C CYS A 156 4.12 -16.36 2.59
#